data_AF-A0A937IF42-F1
#
_entry.id   AF-A0A937IF42-F1
#
_cell.length_a   1.000
_cell.length_b   1.000
_cell.length_c   1.000
_cell.angle_alpha   90.00
_cell.angle_beta   90.00
_cell.angle_gamma   90.00
#
_symmetry.space_group_name_H-M   'P 1'
#
loop_
_entity.id
_entity.type
_entity.pdbx_description
1 polymer ?
#
loop_
_entity_poly.entity_id
_entity_poly.type
_entity_poly.pdbx_seq_one_letter_code
_entity_poly.pdbx_strand_id
1 'polypeptide(L)'
;MKKLGVLGKEISYSMSPEIHNSFAKEHGIDIAYKIFDIPADPIGFIENFFNHGGIGLNITKPYKEIVAKKFSKDLNSVNCLFGRPINSASTDGIGLIADLKSKNIETKGKNILIWGMGGAGISIVKELSHNQTTYIANRSKEKLSIIQNSFLNVEEYANQEIDLVILCVQDIDQNTEKQIRQINLRKDAYIYDINYTGSTLNTIETLELVSKDRIFNGLGMLVEQAAESYRLWFNYSPSTEKIKNFLNERL
;
A
#
# COMPACT_ATOMS: atom_id res chain seq x y z
N MET A 1 -8.63 0.52 -27.46
CA MET A 1 -7.82 0.20 -26.28
C MET A 1 -7.59 1.40 -25.39
N LYS A 2 -7.98 1.30 -24.11
CA LYS A 2 -7.81 2.35 -23.10
C LYS A 2 -6.40 2.29 -22.50
N LYS A 3 -5.66 3.40 -22.50
CA LYS A 3 -4.25 3.44 -22.07
C LYS A 3 -4.14 3.65 -20.56
N LEU A 4 -3.53 2.68 -19.89
CA LEU A 4 -3.30 2.64 -18.45
C LEU A 4 -1.84 2.23 -18.16
N GLY A 5 -1.43 2.32 -16.89
CA GLY A 5 -0.18 1.73 -16.47
C GLY A 5 0.19 2.02 -15.03
N VAL A 6 1.36 1.54 -14.64
CA VAL A 6 2.00 1.83 -13.36
C VAL A 6 3.31 2.57 -13.60
N LEU A 7 3.50 3.70 -12.91
CA LEU A 7 4.70 4.51 -12.94
C LEU A 7 5.49 4.36 -11.64
N GLY A 8 6.79 4.12 -11.75
CA GLY A 8 7.70 3.99 -10.63
C GLY A 8 9.14 3.93 -11.09
N LYS A 9 10.04 3.62 -10.16
CA LYS A 9 11.46 3.37 -10.44
C LYS A 9 11.86 2.02 -9.88
N GLU A 10 12.55 1.21 -10.68
CA GLU A 10 12.94 -0.16 -10.35
C GLU A 10 11.70 -1.02 -10.02
N ILE A 11 10.81 -1.15 -11.01
CA ILE A 11 9.49 -1.77 -10.87
C ILE A 11 9.16 -2.75 -11.99
N SER A 12 10.15 -3.21 -12.74
CA SER A 12 9.99 -4.21 -13.80
C SER A 12 9.34 -5.52 -13.34
N TYR A 13 9.42 -5.84 -12.04
CA TYR A 13 8.79 -7.00 -11.40
C TYR A 13 7.30 -6.80 -11.05
N SER A 14 6.71 -5.63 -11.30
CA SER A 14 5.34 -5.34 -10.87
C SER A 14 4.32 -6.32 -11.43
N MET A 15 3.46 -6.87 -10.56
CA MET A 15 2.33 -7.72 -10.93
C MET A 15 1.07 -6.93 -11.35
N SER A 16 1.09 -5.59 -11.28
CA SER A 16 -0.06 -4.73 -11.62
C SER A 16 -0.60 -4.95 -13.05
N PRO A 17 0.22 -5.17 -14.10
CA PRO A 17 -0.32 -5.45 -15.43
C PRO A 17 -1.18 -6.70 -15.47
N GLU A 18 -0.79 -7.77 -14.80
CA GLU A 18 -1.53 -9.02 -14.78
C GLU A 18 -2.86 -8.88 -14.05
N ILE A 19 -2.85 -8.18 -12.91
CA ILE A 19 -4.04 -7.87 -12.13
C ILE A 19 -5.06 -7.09 -12.97
N HIS A 20 -4.63 -5.98 -13.57
CA HIS A 20 -5.55 -5.14 -14.34
C HIS A 20 -6.03 -5.79 -15.64
N ASN A 21 -5.20 -6.62 -16.30
CA ASN A 21 -5.63 -7.39 -17.46
C ASN A 21 -6.67 -8.45 -17.07
N SER A 22 -6.54 -9.08 -15.90
CA SER A 22 -7.55 -10.01 -15.37
C SER A 22 -8.90 -9.30 -15.16
N PHE A 23 -8.89 -8.15 -14.48
CA PHE A 23 -10.10 -7.32 -14.25
C PHE A 23 -10.72 -6.83 -15.56
N ALA A 24 -9.90 -6.45 -16.53
CA ALA A 24 -10.35 -6.01 -17.84
C ALA A 24 -11.04 -7.13 -18.62
N LYS A 25 -10.48 -8.35 -18.57
CA LYS A 25 -11.08 -9.53 -19.18
C LYS A 25 -12.42 -9.88 -18.55
N GLU A 26 -12.54 -9.78 -17.23
CA GLU A 26 -13.81 -10.03 -16.50
C GLU A 26 -14.95 -9.16 -17.02
N HIS A 27 -14.70 -7.89 -17.31
CA HIS A 27 -15.71 -6.92 -17.74
C HIS A 27 -15.73 -6.66 -19.26
N GLY A 28 -14.98 -7.40 -20.06
CA GLY A 28 -14.89 -7.18 -21.52
C GLY A 28 -14.35 -5.81 -21.91
N ILE A 29 -13.48 -5.21 -21.10
CA ILE A 29 -12.91 -3.88 -21.34
C ILE A 29 -11.55 -4.03 -22.04
N ASP A 30 -11.41 -3.42 -23.21
CA ASP A 30 -10.14 -3.38 -23.94
C ASP A 30 -9.17 -2.33 -23.34
N ILE A 31 -8.11 -2.80 -22.67
CA ILE A 31 -7.08 -1.97 -22.03
C ILE A 31 -5.66 -2.31 -22.52
N ALA A 32 -4.77 -1.32 -22.47
CA ALA A 32 -3.32 -1.52 -22.48
C ALA A 32 -2.78 -1.02 -21.15
N TYR A 33 -2.45 -1.94 -20.25
CA TYR A 33 -1.78 -1.63 -18.99
C TYR A 33 -0.28 -1.89 -19.11
N LYS A 34 0.55 -0.84 -18.98
CA LYS A 34 2.00 -0.95 -19.13
C LYS A 34 2.76 -0.61 -17.84
N ILE A 35 3.96 -1.15 -17.70
CA ILE A 35 4.93 -0.71 -16.70
C ILE A 35 5.73 0.44 -17.31
N PHE A 36 5.79 1.56 -16.59
CA PHE A 36 6.61 2.71 -16.90
C PHE A 36 7.67 2.85 -15.79
N ASP A 37 8.82 2.19 -16.00
CA ASP A 37 9.98 2.29 -15.13
C ASP A 37 10.82 3.50 -15.55
N ILE A 38 10.57 4.63 -14.89
CA ILE A 38 11.11 5.93 -15.26
C ILE A 38 12.09 6.37 -14.16
N PRO A 39 13.37 6.66 -14.47
CA PRO A 39 14.35 6.97 -13.44
C PRO A 39 14.26 8.41 -12.89
N ALA A 40 13.68 9.34 -13.66
CA ALA A 40 13.61 10.76 -13.32
C ALA A 40 12.41 11.45 -14.01
N ASP A 41 12.02 12.62 -13.49
CA ASP A 41 10.89 13.43 -13.98
C ASP A 41 9.55 12.67 -14.12
N PRO A 42 9.00 12.13 -13.01
CA PRO A 42 7.70 11.47 -13.06
C PRO A 42 6.57 12.44 -13.44
N ILE A 43 6.70 13.73 -13.14
CA ILE A 43 5.65 14.71 -13.36
C ILE A 43 5.51 15.04 -14.85
N GLY A 44 6.62 15.32 -15.55
CA GLY A 44 6.61 15.54 -16.99
C GLY A 44 6.10 14.30 -17.75
N PHE A 45 6.48 13.09 -17.29
CA PHE A 45 5.94 11.85 -17.82
C PHE A 45 4.41 11.75 -17.65
N ILE A 46 3.88 12.02 -16.45
CA ILE A 46 2.44 11.96 -16.18
C ILE A 46 1.68 12.93 -17.09
N GLU A 47 2.12 14.19 -17.15
CA GLU A 47 1.49 15.21 -18.00
C GLU A 47 1.50 14.78 -19.48
N ASN A 48 2.64 14.27 -19.97
CA ASN A 48 2.75 13.76 -21.33
C ASN A 48 1.83 12.55 -21.57
N PHE A 49 1.81 11.57 -20.67
CA PHE A 49 1.00 10.36 -20.77
C PHE A 49 -0.48 10.70 -20.93
N PHE A 50 -1.01 11.54 -20.03
CA PHE A 50 -2.40 11.98 -20.15
C PHE A 50 -2.59 12.78 -21.44
N ASN A 51 -1.66 13.64 -21.86
CA ASN A 51 -1.76 14.47 -23.10
C ASN A 51 -1.86 13.62 -24.37
N HIS A 52 -1.38 12.38 -24.33
CA HIS A 52 -1.45 11.44 -25.44
C HIS A 52 -2.55 10.36 -25.27
N GLY A 53 -3.62 10.70 -24.55
CA GLY A 53 -4.82 9.86 -24.40
C GLY A 53 -4.73 8.79 -23.32
N GLY A 54 -3.77 8.90 -22.41
CA GLY A 54 -3.77 8.17 -21.15
C GLY A 54 -5.00 8.49 -20.31
N ILE A 55 -5.64 7.48 -19.72
CA ILE A 55 -6.86 7.68 -18.92
C ILE A 55 -6.66 7.44 -17.42
N GLY A 56 -5.59 6.76 -17.04
CA GLY A 56 -5.28 6.46 -15.65
C GLY A 56 -3.86 5.91 -15.45
N LEU A 57 -3.27 6.21 -14.31
CA LEU A 57 -1.96 5.71 -13.89
C LEU A 57 -2.00 5.31 -12.43
N ASN A 58 -1.51 4.13 -12.11
CA ASN A 58 -1.03 3.87 -10.77
C ASN A 58 0.37 4.45 -10.58
N ILE A 59 0.64 4.92 -9.37
CA ILE A 59 1.93 5.48 -8.98
C ILE A 59 2.48 4.64 -7.84
N THR A 60 3.71 4.19 -7.96
CA THR A 60 4.39 3.43 -6.92
C THR A 60 5.69 4.10 -6.48
N LYS A 61 6.48 3.41 -5.65
CA LYS A 61 7.75 3.94 -5.14
C LYS A 61 8.65 4.44 -6.29
N PRO A 62 9.44 5.50 -6.04
CA PRO A 62 9.41 6.39 -4.88
C PRO A 62 8.47 7.61 -5.07
N TYR A 63 7.57 7.60 -6.06
CA TYR A 63 6.97 8.83 -6.59
C TYR A 63 5.66 9.28 -5.94
N LYS A 64 5.06 8.49 -5.04
CA LYS A 64 3.73 8.80 -4.47
C LYS A 64 3.64 10.18 -3.80
N GLU A 65 4.68 10.60 -3.08
CA GLU A 65 4.72 11.89 -2.35
C GLU A 65 4.91 13.09 -3.31
N ILE A 66 5.77 12.96 -4.32
CA ILE A 66 5.98 14.05 -5.30
C ILE A 66 4.76 14.24 -6.20
N VAL A 67 4.09 13.13 -6.57
CA VAL A 67 2.82 13.18 -7.32
C VAL A 67 1.73 13.82 -6.46
N ALA A 68 1.63 13.46 -5.19
CA ALA A 68 0.70 14.10 -4.25
C ALA A 68 0.87 15.63 -4.23
N LYS A 69 2.09 16.14 -4.05
CA LYS A 69 2.38 17.59 -4.03
C LYS A 69 1.94 18.33 -5.31
N LYS A 70 1.93 17.66 -6.46
CA LYS A 70 1.58 18.26 -7.75
C LYS A 70 0.09 18.14 -8.07
N PHE A 71 -0.51 16.98 -7.82
CA PHE A 71 -1.85 16.63 -8.32
C PHE A 71 -2.92 16.59 -7.24
N SER A 72 -2.58 16.82 -5.97
CA SER A 72 -3.53 16.84 -4.86
C SER A 72 -3.30 18.02 -3.93
N LYS A 73 -4.38 18.51 -3.32
CA LYS A 73 -4.34 19.50 -2.24
C LYS A 73 -4.42 18.86 -0.84
N ASP A 74 -5.03 17.68 -0.76
CA ASP A 74 -5.47 17.08 0.51
C ASP A 74 -4.83 15.70 0.77
N LEU A 75 -4.04 15.18 -0.17
CA LEU A 75 -3.34 13.90 -0.05
C LEU A 75 -1.85 14.13 0.09
N ASN A 76 -1.26 13.51 1.11
CA ASN A 76 0.20 13.44 1.30
C ASN A 76 0.86 12.34 0.45
N SER A 77 0.06 11.44 -0.13
CA SER A 77 0.52 10.32 -0.96
C SER A 77 -0.57 9.93 -1.96
N VAL A 78 -0.21 9.88 -3.25
CA VAL A 78 -1.10 9.50 -4.36
C VAL A 78 -0.54 8.26 -5.05
N ASN A 79 -1.37 7.22 -5.16
CA ASN A 79 -1.04 5.98 -5.88
C ASN A 79 -1.98 5.73 -7.09
N CYS A 80 -2.99 6.58 -7.32
CA CYS A 80 -3.92 6.46 -8.43
C CYS A 80 -4.25 7.85 -9.02
N LEU A 81 -4.04 8.01 -10.33
CA LEU A 81 -4.44 9.17 -11.12
C LEU A 81 -5.46 8.76 -12.17
N PHE A 82 -6.41 9.66 -12.48
CA PHE A 82 -7.49 9.33 -13.42
C PHE A 82 -8.18 10.56 -14.03
N GLY A 83 -8.72 10.38 -15.24
CA GLY A 83 -9.58 11.37 -15.89
C GLY A 83 -8.87 12.60 -16.45
N ARG A 84 -9.67 13.52 -17.01
CA ARG A 84 -9.26 14.84 -17.52
C ARG A 84 -10.33 15.87 -17.11
N PRO A 85 -10.02 16.91 -16.30
CA PRO A 85 -8.73 17.18 -15.65
C PRO A 85 -8.24 16.00 -14.78
N ILE A 86 -6.92 15.94 -14.53
CA ILE A 86 -6.30 14.83 -13.79
C ILE A 86 -6.76 14.89 -12.33
N ASN A 87 -7.49 13.87 -11.90
CA ASN A 87 -7.86 13.64 -10.51
C ASN A 87 -6.85 12.69 -9.85
N SER A 88 -6.78 12.75 -8.53
CA SER A 88 -5.86 11.95 -7.71
C SER A 88 -6.58 11.24 -6.56
N ALA A 89 -6.17 10.02 -6.27
CA ALA A 89 -6.63 9.23 -5.13
C ALA A 89 -5.47 8.46 -4.47
N SER A 90 -5.72 8.03 -3.25
CA SER A 90 -4.89 7.08 -2.52
C SER A 90 -5.74 5.85 -2.22
N THR A 91 -5.38 4.70 -2.78
CA THR A 91 -6.12 3.43 -2.65
C THR A 91 -5.37 2.41 -1.80
N ASP A 92 -4.13 2.69 -1.37
CA ASP A 92 -3.32 1.76 -0.57
C ASP A 92 -4.02 1.43 0.77
N GLY A 93 -4.42 2.47 1.53
CA GLY A 93 -5.11 2.29 2.81
C GLY A 93 -6.41 1.48 2.65
N ILE A 94 -7.25 1.85 1.68
CA ILE A 94 -8.48 1.13 1.35
C ILE A 94 -8.19 -0.34 1.01
N GLY A 95 -7.17 -0.59 0.19
CA GLY A 95 -6.77 -1.95 -0.20
C GLY A 95 -6.30 -2.79 0.99
N LEU A 96 -5.57 -2.19 1.93
CA LEU A 96 -5.18 -2.89 3.15
C LEU A 96 -6.39 -3.25 4.00
N ILE A 97 -7.32 -2.31 4.24
CA ILE A 97 -8.53 -2.58 5.04
C ILE A 97 -9.38 -3.66 4.41
N ALA A 98 -9.57 -3.63 3.10
CA ALA A 98 -10.30 -4.66 2.36
C ALA A 98 -9.65 -6.04 2.53
N ASP A 99 -8.32 -6.11 2.45
CA ASP A 99 -7.61 -7.37 2.58
C ASP A 99 -7.60 -7.91 4.03
N LEU A 100 -7.39 -7.05 5.03
CA LEU A 100 -7.53 -7.42 6.45
C LEU A 100 -8.92 -7.96 6.75
N LYS A 101 -9.96 -7.30 6.22
CA LYS A 101 -11.35 -7.77 6.34
C LYS A 101 -11.56 -9.13 5.68
N SER A 102 -10.98 -9.38 4.51
CA SER A 102 -11.08 -10.69 3.84
C SER A 102 -10.43 -11.82 4.66
N LYS A 103 -9.46 -11.48 5.52
CA LYS A 103 -8.77 -12.38 6.45
C LYS A 103 -9.44 -12.47 7.82
N ASN A 104 -10.59 -11.82 8.01
CA ASN A 104 -11.29 -11.71 9.30
C ASN A 104 -10.43 -11.06 10.40
N ILE A 105 -9.52 -10.15 10.04
CA ILE A 105 -8.74 -9.37 11.00
C ILE A 105 -9.47 -8.06 11.27
N GLU A 106 -10.03 -7.94 12.46
CA GLU A 106 -10.69 -6.71 12.89
C GLU A 106 -9.67 -5.63 13.21
N THR A 107 -9.88 -4.43 12.67
CA THR A 107 -9.06 -3.27 13.01
C THR A 107 -9.69 -2.44 14.10
N LYS A 108 -11.03 -2.32 14.15
CA LYS A 108 -11.74 -1.39 15.04
C LYS A 108 -11.54 -1.72 16.52
N GLY A 109 -11.15 -0.70 17.29
CA GLY A 109 -10.90 -0.83 18.73
C GLY A 109 -9.61 -1.58 19.06
N LYS A 110 -8.73 -1.77 18.07
CA LYS A 110 -7.45 -2.46 18.23
C LYS A 110 -6.30 -1.46 18.29
N ASN A 111 -5.27 -1.80 19.06
CA ASN A 111 -4.02 -1.06 19.07
C ASN A 111 -3.18 -1.51 17.88
N ILE A 112 -3.05 -0.65 16.87
CA ILE A 112 -2.31 -0.95 15.65
C ILE A 112 -1.00 -0.18 15.63
N LEU A 113 0.10 -0.88 15.36
CA LEU A 113 1.42 -0.29 15.13
C LEU A 113 1.75 -0.30 13.64
N ILE A 114 1.98 0.87 13.06
CA ILE A 114 2.49 1.01 11.69
C ILE A 114 3.96 1.37 11.73
N TRP A 115 4.80 0.52 11.13
CA TRP A 115 6.24 0.69 11.09
C TRP A 115 6.70 1.15 9.70
N GLY A 116 7.11 2.42 9.57
CA GLY A 116 7.60 3.01 8.33
C GLY A 116 6.66 4.06 7.74
N MET A 117 7.19 5.28 7.55
CA MET A 117 6.42 6.46 7.13
C MET A 117 6.77 6.90 5.68
N GLY A 118 6.74 5.95 4.76
CA GLY A 118 6.75 6.22 3.32
C GLY A 118 5.33 6.41 2.76
N GLY A 119 5.19 6.71 1.48
CA GLY A 119 3.88 7.00 0.86
C GLY A 119 2.76 5.97 1.13
N ALA A 120 3.07 4.67 1.18
CA ALA A 120 2.08 3.64 1.54
C ALA A 120 1.70 3.70 3.03
N GLY A 121 2.70 3.78 3.92
CA GLY A 121 2.48 3.92 5.36
C GLY A 121 1.65 5.17 5.72
N ILE A 122 1.90 6.30 5.06
CA ILE A 122 1.10 7.53 5.23
C ILE A 122 -0.37 7.32 4.82
N SER A 123 -0.61 6.61 3.72
CA SER A 123 -1.97 6.28 3.26
C SER A 123 -2.70 5.37 4.27
N ILE A 124 -1.98 4.38 4.81
CA ILE A 124 -2.52 3.44 5.80
C ILE A 124 -2.80 4.14 7.14
N VAL A 125 -1.89 5.00 7.62
CA VAL A 125 -2.11 5.83 8.82
C VAL A 125 -3.36 6.67 8.66
N LYS A 126 -3.53 7.34 7.51
CA LYS A 126 -4.72 8.14 7.23
C LYS A 126 -5.99 7.31 7.40
N GLU A 127 -6.06 6.14 6.76
CA GLU A 127 -7.26 5.29 6.79
C GLU A 127 -7.58 4.77 8.20
N LEU A 128 -6.57 4.31 8.95
CA LEU A 128 -6.77 3.68 10.26
C LEU A 128 -7.01 4.68 11.39
N SER A 129 -6.33 5.82 11.38
CA SER A 129 -6.40 6.83 12.46
C SER A 129 -7.76 7.52 12.57
N HIS A 130 -8.59 7.46 11.51
CA HIS A 130 -9.95 8.00 11.53
C HIS A 130 -10.86 7.37 12.58
N ASN A 131 -10.63 6.10 12.93
CA ASN A 131 -11.56 5.34 13.79
C ASN A 131 -10.96 4.92 15.13
N GLN A 132 -9.65 5.10 15.35
CA GLN A 132 -8.95 4.64 16.54
C GLN A 132 -7.53 5.19 16.67
N THR A 133 -6.95 5.01 17.85
CA THR A 133 -5.53 5.29 18.09
C THR A 133 -4.65 4.37 17.26
N THR A 134 -3.74 4.97 16.51
CA THR A 134 -2.75 4.29 15.68
C THR A 134 -1.36 4.66 16.13
N TYR A 135 -0.58 3.66 16.53
CA TYR A 135 0.81 3.85 16.93
C TYR A 135 1.72 3.84 15.71
N ILE A 136 2.74 4.68 15.71
CA ILE A 136 3.70 4.78 14.61
C ILE A 136 5.14 4.60 15.09
N ALA A 137 5.94 3.95 14.26
CA ALA A 137 7.38 3.81 14.46
C ALA A 137 8.11 4.02 13.12
N ASN A 138 9.29 4.63 13.16
CA ASN A 138 10.08 4.93 11.96
C ASN A 138 11.54 5.21 12.32
N ARG A 139 12.47 4.90 11.40
CA ARG A 139 13.90 5.22 11.56
C ARG A 139 14.16 6.73 11.68
N SER A 140 13.41 7.55 10.93
CA SER A 140 13.51 9.02 10.99
C SER A 140 12.46 9.58 11.96
N LYS A 141 12.94 10.22 13.05
CA LYS A 141 12.11 10.92 14.04
C LYS A 141 11.38 12.13 13.46
N GLU A 142 12.03 12.85 12.55
CA GLU A 142 11.42 14.01 11.88
C GLU A 142 10.12 13.63 11.16
N LYS A 143 10.13 12.48 10.46
CA LYS A 143 8.92 11.96 9.81
C LYS A 143 7.82 11.63 10.82
N LEU A 144 8.14 11.08 12.00
CA LEU A 144 7.13 10.78 13.03
C LEU A 144 6.41 12.05 13.46
N SER A 145 7.17 13.10 13.79
CA SER A 145 6.61 14.39 14.22
C SER A 145 5.69 15.01 13.15
N ILE A 146 6.08 14.94 11.86
CA ILE A 146 5.24 15.44 10.76
C ILE A 146 3.91 14.67 10.70
N ILE A 147 3.94 13.34 10.83
CA ILE A 147 2.75 12.49 10.73
C ILE A 147 1.83 12.67 11.95
N GLN A 148 2.38 12.75 13.16
CA GLN A 148 1.58 13.03 14.38
C GLN A 148 0.85 14.39 14.28
N ASN A 149 1.49 15.40 13.70
CA ASN A 149 0.85 16.70 13.50
C ASN A 149 -0.16 16.71 12.34
N SER A 150 -0.11 15.73 11.44
CA SER A 150 -0.97 15.65 10.25
C SER A 150 -2.26 14.87 10.48
N PHE A 151 -2.31 13.99 11.49
CA PHE A 151 -3.44 13.10 11.73
C PHE A 151 -3.82 13.07 13.20
N LEU A 152 -5.12 13.08 13.47
CA LEU A 152 -5.65 12.89 14.82
C LEU A 152 -5.47 11.42 15.25
N ASN A 153 -5.38 11.17 16.55
CA ASN A 153 -5.24 9.82 17.12
C ASN A 153 -4.00 9.05 16.66
N VAL A 154 -2.91 9.75 16.33
CA VAL A 154 -1.63 9.13 15.97
C VAL A 154 -0.58 9.41 17.03
N GLU A 155 0.00 8.35 17.58
CA GLU A 155 0.98 8.44 18.67
C GLU A 155 2.26 7.69 18.32
N GLU A 156 3.42 8.18 18.77
CA GLU A 156 4.65 7.41 18.67
C GLU A 156 4.54 6.19 19.59
N TYR A 157 4.98 5.03 19.08
CA TYR A 157 4.99 3.80 19.85
C TYR A 157 5.92 3.92 21.06
N ALA A 158 5.35 3.72 22.25
CA ALA A 158 6.01 3.80 23.55
C ALA A 158 5.67 2.59 24.42
N ASN A 159 5.79 1.39 23.84
CA ASN A 159 5.63 0.09 24.52
C ASN A 159 4.19 -0.30 24.90
N GLN A 160 3.19 0.30 24.23
CA GLN A 160 1.80 -0.11 24.38
C GLN A 160 1.60 -1.56 23.89
N GLU A 161 0.60 -2.24 24.44
CA GLU A 161 0.24 -3.59 23.99
C GLU A 161 -0.42 -3.52 22.60
N ILE A 162 0.10 -4.27 21.62
CA ILE A 162 -0.28 -4.19 20.19
C ILE A 162 -1.03 -5.44 19.73
N ASP A 163 -2.16 -5.24 19.04
CA ASP A 163 -2.97 -6.29 18.42
C ASP A 163 -2.54 -6.58 16.96
N LEU A 164 -2.03 -5.57 16.24
CA LEU A 164 -1.63 -5.70 14.83
C LEU A 164 -0.42 -4.81 14.53
N VAL A 165 0.64 -5.42 13.97
CA VAL A 165 1.79 -4.70 13.41
C VAL A 165 1.67 -4.67 11.90
N ILE A 166 1.78 -3.50 11.29
CA ILE A 166 1.82 -3.32 9.83
C ILE A 166 3.20 -2.77 9.46
N LEU A 167 3.99 -3.57 8.74
CA LEU A 167 5.33 -3.22 8.29
C LEU A 167 5.26 -2.55 6.91
N CYS A 168 5.70 -1.30 6.86
CA CYS A 168 5.71 -0.42 5.69
C CYS A 168 7.15 -0.05 5.25
N VAL A 169 8.11 -0.94 5.51
CA VAL A 169 9.53 -0.78 5.17
C VAL A 169 9.94 -1.73 4.05
N GLN A 170 10.93 -1.36 3.24
CA GLN A 170 11.43 -2.25 2.18
C GLN A 170 12.42 -3.29 2.70
N ASP A 171 13.07 -2.98 3.81
CA ASP A 171 14.12 -3.77 4.43
C ASP A 171 14.04 -3.69 5.95
N ILE A 172 14.48 -4.75 6.63
CA ILE A 172 14.66 -4.79 8.08
C ILE A 172 16.17 -4.94 8.32
N ASP A 173 16.82 -3.85 8.72
CA ASP A 173 18.19 -3.89 9.19
C ASP A 173 18.28 -4.46 10.62
N GLN A 174 19.50 -4.76 11.09
CA GLN A 174 19.73 -5.34 12.41
C GLN A 174 19.18 -4.48 13.56
N ASN A 175 19.17 -3.15 13.41
CA ASN A 175 18.65 -2.26 14.44
C ASN A 175 17.12 -2.32 14.48
N THR A 176 16.48 -2.29 13.32
CA THR A 176 15.04 -2.43 13.14
C THR A 176 14.57 -3.79 13.65
N GLU A 177 15.30 -4.87 13.36
CA GLU A 177 15.02 -6.20 13.89
C GLU A 177 15.01 -6.21 15.42
N LYS A 178 16.03 -5.63 16.06
CA LYS A 178 16.11 -5.52 17.53
C LYS A 178 14.91 -4.79 18.12
N GLN A 179 14.46 -3.71 17.46
CA GLN A 179 13.30 -2.96 17.92
C GLN A 179 11.99 -3.73 17.72
N ILE A 180 11.84 -4.44 16.59
CA ILE A 180 10.69 -5.29 16.31
C ILE A 180 10.58 -6.42 17.35
N ARG A 181 11.70 -7.03 17.76
CA ARG A 181 11.75 -8.06 18.82
C ARG A 181 11.27 -7.55 20.19
N GLN A 182 11.26 -6.24 20.40
CA GLN A 182 10.85 -5.60 21.65
C GLN A 182 9.41 -5.05 21.60
N ILE A 183 8.67 -5.28 20.50
CA ILE A 183 7.27 -4.88 20.44
C ILE A 183 6.49 -5.71 21.47
N ASN A 184 5.71 -5.03 22.30
CA ASN A 184 4.83 -5.61 23.29
C ASN A 184 3.58 -6.13 22.59
N LEU A 185 3.66 -7.35 22.06
CA LEU A 185 2.58 -7.97 21.30
C LEU A 185 1.59 -8.68 22.22
N ARG A 186 0.30 -8.59 21.88
CA ARG A 186 -0.70 -9.51 22.41
C ARG A 186 -0.41 -10.94 21.98
N LYS A 187 -0.89 -11.89 22.80
CA LYS A 187 -0.78 -13.33 22.52
C LYS A 187 -1.36 -13.72 21.16
N ASP A 188 -2.43 -13.05 20.74
CA ASP A 188 -3.15 -13.26 19.49
C ASP A 188 -2.93 -12.10 18.49
N ALA A 189 -1.79 -11.42 18.58
CA ALA A 189 -1.45 -10.36 17.64
C ALA A 189 -1.22 -10.89 16.22
N TYR A 190 -1.38 -10.00 15.25
CA TYR A 190 -1.07 -10.25 13.84
C TYR A 190 0.12 -9.40 13.39
N ILE A 191 0.89 -9.90 12.42
CA ILE A 191 1.90 -9.11 11.71
C ILE A 191 1.58 -9.13 10.21
N TYR A 192 1.51 -7.95 9.62
CA TYR A 192 1.23 -7.76 8.20
C TYR A 192 2.38 -7.00 7.55
N ASP A 193 3.04 -7.60 6.57
CA ASP A 193 4.04 -6.95 5.74
C ASP A 193 3.38 -6.46 4.44
N ILE A 194 3.46 -5.16 4.13
CA ILE A 194 2.86 -4.64 2.89
C ILE A 194 3.62 -5.08 1.63
N ASN A 195 4.82 -5.65 1.78
CA ASN A 195 5.53 -6.25 0.67
C ASN A 195 4.96 -7.65 0.39
N TYR A 196 4.75 -7.97 -0.88
CA TYR A 196 4.32 -9.30 -1.33
C TYR A 196 5.50 -10.18 -1.78
N THR A 197 6.67 -9.58 -1.96
CA THR A 197 7.95 -10.24 -2.24
C THR A 197 9.04 -9.51 -1.46
N GLY A 198 10.06 -10.23 -0.99
CA GLY A 198 11.21 -9.62 -0.33
C GLY A 198 11.67 -10.43 0.89
N SER A 199 12.74 -9.95 1.53
CA SER A 199 13.32 -10.61 2.69
C SER A 199 12.66 -10.25 4.02
N THR A 200 11.87 -9.17 4.06
CA THR A 200 11.23 -8.66 5.27
C THR A 200 10.33 -9.71 5.93
N LEU A 201 9.47 -10.36 5.16
CA LEU A 201 8.60 -11.44 5.63
C LEU A 201 9.43 -12.61 6.21
N ASN A 202 10.46 -13.05 5.50
CA ASN A 202 11.35 -14.12 5.97
C ASN A 202 12.01 -13.74 7.30
N THR A 203 12.52 -12.50 7.42
CA THR A 203 13.08 -12.01 8.69
C THR A 203 12.04 -12.13 9.80
N ILE A 204 10.82 -11.62 9.59
CA ILE A 204 9.73 -11.65 10.60
C ILE A 204 9.37 -13.08 11.02
N GLU A 205 9.24 -14.00 10.07
CA GLU A 205 8.97 -15.40 10.37
C GLU A 205 10.06 -16.02 11.26
N THR A 206 11.34 -15.69 11.02
CA THR A 206 12.46 -16.19 11.85
C THR A 206 12.53 -15.57 13.24
N LEU A 207 11.81 -14.46 13.50
CA LEU A 207 11.74 -13.87 14.83
C LEU A 207 10.81 -14.65 15.77
N GLU A 208 9.91 -15.47 15.20
CA GLU A 208 8.93 -16.30 15.94
C GLU A 208 8.10 -15.49 16.96
N LEU A 209 7.78 -14.24 16.62
CA LEU A 209 7.04 -13.32 17.50
C LEU A 209 5.56 -13.69 17.66
N VAL A 210 4.99 -14.31 16.62
CA VAL A 210 3.62 -14.82 16.56
C VAL A 210 3.61 -16.13 15.78
N SER A 211 2.51 -16.89 15.83
CA SER A 211 2.36 -18.09 15.01
C SER A 211 2.33 -17.75 13.52
N LYS A 212 2.85 -18.64 12.66
CA LYS A 212 3.03 -18.36 11.22
C LYS A 212 1.71 -18.04 10.49
N ASP A 213 0.60 -18.63 10.92
CA ASP A 213 -0.74 -18.36 10.39
C ASP A 213 -1.28 -16.95 10.72
N ARG A 214 -0.56 -16.19 11.56
CA ARG A 214 -0.86 -14.80 11.91
C ARG A 214 0.08 -13.80 11.25
N ILE A 215 0.94 -14.28 10.35
CA ILE A 215 1.85 -13.46 9.56
C ILE A 215 1.31 -13.41 8.12
N PHE A 216 1.09 -12.22 7.60
CA PHE A 216 0.54 -12.00 6.27
C PHE A 216 1.47 -11.11 5.43
N ASN A 217 1.51 -11.39 4.13
CA ASN A 217 2.22 -10.57 3.14
C ASN A 217 1.26 -9.60 2.43
N GLY A 218 1.84 -8.76 1.57
CA GLY A 218 1.14 -7.67 0.91
C GLY A 218 0.34 -8.03 -0.33
N LEU A 219 0.27 -9.30 -0.74
CA LEU A 219 -0.32 -9.65 -2.05
C LEU A 219 -1.80 -9.32 -2.11
N GLY A 220 -2.54 -9.61 -1.04
CA GLY A 220 -3.96 -9.30 -0.97
C GLY A 220 -4.22 -7.80 -1.06
N MET A 221 -3.51 -6.99 -0.25
CA MET A 221 -3.52 -5.53 -0.37
C MET A 221 -3.19 -5.04 -1.78
N LEU A 222 -2.19 -5.63 -2.48
CA LEU A 222 -1.82 -5.25 -3.85
C LEU A 222 -2.99 -5.43 -4.82
N VAL A 223 -3.75 -6.52 -4.71
CA VAL A 223 -4.91 -6.78 -5.56
C VAL A 223 -6.07 -5.85 -5.20
N GLU A 224 -6.35 -5.66 -3.91
CA GLU A 224 -7.48 -4.85 -3.45
C GLU A 224 -7.30 -3.36 -3.81
N GLN A 225 -6.10 -2.80 -3.63
CA GLN A 225 -5.82 -1.41 -4.04
C GLN A 225 -5.95 -1.21 -5.57
N ALA A 226 -5.66 -2.26 -6.34
CA ALA A 226 -5.78 -2.25 -7.80
C ALA A 226 -7.25 -2.34 -8.22
N ALA A 227 -8.07 -3.10 -7.49
CA ALA A 227 -9.51 -3.17 -7.70
C ALA A 227 -10.17 -1.80 -7.47
N GLU A 228 -9.75 -1.07 -6.43
CA GLU A 228 -10.24 0.29 -6.18
C GLU A 228 -9.77 1.27 -7.27
N SER A 229 -8.52 1.17 -7.73
CA SER A 229 -8.04 1.97 -8.89
C SER A 229 -8.87 1.68 -10.15
N TYR A 230 -9.18 0.41 -10.41
CA TYR A 230 -10.01 -0.02 -11.53
C TYR A 230 -11.43 0.53 -11.43
N ARG A 231 -12.01 0.54 -10.22
CA ARG A 231 -13.32 1.17 -9.94
C ARG A 231 -13.30 2.66 -10.24
N LEU A 232 -12.25 3.38 -9.88
CA LEU A 232 -12.10 4.81 -10.20
C LEU A 232 -11.99 5.06 -11.71
N TRP A 233 -11.38 4.15 -12.47
CA TRP A 233 -11.22 4.31 -13.92
C TRP A 233 -12.46 3.93 -14.73
N PHE A 234 -13.19 2.91 -14.28
CA PHE A 234 -14.24 2.30 -15.10
C PHE A 234 -15.61 2.20 -14.43
N ASN A 235 -15.72 2.55 -13.15
CA ASN A 235 -16.93 2.41 -12.34
C ASN A 235 -17.45 0.96 -12.25
N TYR A 236 -16.53 -0.01 -12.32
CA TYR A 236 -16.80 -1.44 -12.11
C TYR A 236 -15.98 -1.95 -10.93
N SER A 237 -16.56 -2.88 -10.17
CA SER A 237 -15.89 -3.55 -9.05
C SER A 237 -15.52 -4.99 -9.47
N PRO A 238 -14.24 -5.29 -9.73
CA PRO A 238 -13.83 -6.63 -10.15
C PRO A 238 -13.80 -7.63 -8.99
N SER A 239 -13.92 -8.91 -9.31
CA SER A 239 -13.66 -9.98 -8.36
C SER A 239 -12.16 -10.11 -8.09
N THR A 240 -11.75 -10.12 -6.82
CA THR A 240 -10.34 -10.17 -6.44
C THR A 240 -9.85 -11.58 -6.09
N GLU A 241 -10.74 -12.48 -5.65
CA GLU A 241 -10.37 -13.80 -5.14
C GLU A 241 -9.65 -14.69 -6.15
N LYS A 242 -10.13 -14.73 -7.41
CA LYS A 242 -9.51 -15.57 -8.45
C LYS A 242 -8.06 -15.16 -8.73
N ILE A 243 -7.80 -13.86 -8.85
CA ILE A 243 -6.46 -13.36 -9.14
C ILE A 243 -5.54 -13.45 -7.92
N LYS A 244 -6.06 -13.27 -6.69
CA LYS A 244 -5.30 -13.53 -5.45
C LYS A 244 -4.80 -14.96 -5.40
N ASN A 245 -5.69 -15.94 -5.63
CA ASN A 245 -5.33 -17.37 -5.61
C ASN A 245 -4.28 -17.70 -6.68
N PHE A 246 -4.51 -17.25 -7.90
CA PHE A 246 -3.58 -17.47 -9.01
C PHE A 246 -2.19 -16.87 -8.76
N LEU A 247 -2.11 -15.67 -8.15
CA LEU A 247 -0.83 -15.04 -7.84
C LEU A 247 -0.15 -15.70 -6.62
N ASN A 248 -0.91 -16.15 -5.62
CA ASN A 248 -0.37 -16.89 -4.47
C ASN A 248 0.30 -18.20 -4.88
N GLU A 249 -0.25 -18.93 -5.85
CA GLU A 249 0.35 -20.18 -6.37
C GLU A 249 1.72 -19.97 -7.05
N ARG A 250 2.09 -18.73 -7.35
CA ARG A 250 3.34 -18.36 -8.03
C ARG A 250 4.42 -17.81 -7.10
N LEU A 251 4.09 -17.54 -5.84
CA LEU A 251 5.01 -17.08 -4.80
C LEU A 251 5.59 -18.28 -4.04
#